data_AF-A0A940VCM4-F1
#
_entry.id   AF-A0A940VCM4-F1
#
_cell.length_a   1.000
_cell.length_b   1.000
_cell.length_c   1.000
_cell.angle_alpha   90.00
_cell.angle_beta   90.00
_cell.angle_gamma   90.00
#
_symmetry.space_group_name_H-M   'P 1'
#
loop_
_entity.id
_entity.type
_entity.pdbx_description
1 polymer ?
#
loop_
_entity_poly.entity_id
_entity_poly.type
_entity_poly.pdbx_seq_one_letter_code
_entity_poly.pdbx_strand_id
1 'polypeptide(L)' 'MSRPVNRQWQLARRPEGLVSAEDFRLVEAAAPAPADGEVLVRNLYLSVDPTQRGWMAGDTYLPAVKIG' A
#
# COMPACT_ATOMS: atom_id res chain seq x y z
N MET A 1 -0.88 25.64 6.89
CA MET A 1 -0.37 24.59 7.81
C MET A 1 0.16 23.44 6.96
N SER A 2 1.32 22.88 7.25
CA SER A 2 1.87 21.75 6.46
C SER A 2 1.14 20.45 6.81
N ARG A 3 0.78 19.67 5.79
CA ARG A 3 0.19 18.33 5.97
C ARG A 3 1.26 17.36 6.52
N PRO A 4 0.90 16.41 7.40
CA PRO A 4 1.87 15.45 7.94
C PRO A 4 2.40 14.53 6.83
N VAL A 5 3.60 13.99 7.02
CA VAL A 5 4.17 13.01 6.09
C VAL A 5 3.45 11.67 6.26
N ASN A 6 2.94 11.14 5.14
CA ASN A 6 2.38 9.80 5.00
C ASN A 6 3.43 8.90 4.34
N ARG A 7 4.01 8.00 5.13
CA ARG A 7 4.95 6.98 4.66
C ARG A 7 4.18 5.80 4.10
N GLN A 8 4.53 5.37 2.89
CA GLN A 8 3.81 4.35 2.14
C GLN A 8 4.77 3.26 1.70
N TRP A 9 4.44 2.00 1.99
CA TRP A 9 5.05 0.86 1.30
C TRP A 9 4.25 0.60 0.02
N GLN A 10 4.85 0.92 -1.12
CA GLN A 10 4.27 0.70 -2.43
C GLN A 10 4.87 -0.55 -3.06
N LEU A 11 4.08 -1.27 -3.84
CA LEU A 11 4.57 -2.40 -4.62
C LEU A 11 5.41 -1.87 -5.78
N ALA A 12 6.71 -2.19 -5.78
CA ALA A 12 7.66 -1.74 -6.80
C ALA A 12 7.69 -2.67 -8.02
N ARG A 13 7.48 -3.98 -7.80
CA ARG A 13 7.40 -5.01 -8.85
C ARG A 13 6.60 -6.21 -8.35
N ARG A 14 6.20 -7.09 -9.26
CA ARG A 14 5.58 -8.38 -8.89
C ARG A 14 6.65 -9.32 -8.32
N PRO A 15 6.46 -9.93 -7.14
CA PRO A 15 7.41 -10.88 -6.60
C PRO A 15 7.56 -12.12 -7.48
N GLU A 16 8.81 -12.47 -7.79
CA GLU A 16 9.18 -13.74 -8.41
C GLU A 16 9.64 -14.72 -7.31
N GLY A 17 8.88 -15.80 -7.10
CA GLY A 17 9.11 -16.71 -5.98
C GLY A 17 8.66 -16.12 -4.63
N LEU A 18 9.56 -16.15 -3.65
CA LEU A 18 9.33 -15.58 -2.31
C LEU A 18 9.37 -14.05 -2.35
N VAL A 19 8.57 -13.43 -1.49
CA VAL A 19 8.54 -11.97 -1.35
C VAL A 19 9.87 -11.49 -0.77
N SER A 20 10.40 -10.44 -1.37
CA SER A 20 11.68 -9.83 -1.06
C SER A 20 11.53 -8.34 -0.74
N ALA A 21 12.56 -7.74 -0.15
CA ALA A 21 12.53 -6.31 0.18
C ALA A 21 12.49 -5.43 -1.09
N GLU A 22 13.09 -5.92 -2.17
CA GLU A 22 13.16 -5.26 -3.48
C GLU A 22 11.79 -5.19 -4.19
N ASP A 23 10.81 -5.97 -3.74
CA ASP A 23 9.44 -5.92 -4.27
C ASP A 23 8.68 -4.69 -3.77
N PHE A 24 9.20 -3.96 -2.79
CA PHE A 24 8.58 -2.78 -2.22
C PHE A 24 9.48 -1.55 -2.28
N ARG A 25 8.85 -0.38 -2.21
CA ARG A 25 9.52 0.90 -2.03
C ARG A 25 8.85 1.67 -0.90
N LEU A 26 9.66 2.23 -0.01
CA LEU A 26 9.19 3.21 0.96
C LEU A 26 9.15 4.59 0.29
N VAL A 27 7.98 5.20 0.24
CA VAL A 27 7.77 6.54 -0.31
C VAL A 27 7.22 7.46 0.77
N GLU A 28 7.65 8.71 0.76
CA GLU A 28 7.11 9.78 1.59
C GLU A 28 6.26 10.71 0.74
N ALA A 29 5.02 10.96 1.17
CA ALA A 29 4.10 11.88 0.53
C ALA A 29 3.36 12.72 1.57
N ALA A 30 2.76 13.84 1.17
CA ALA A 30 1.87 14.59 2.07
C ALA A 30 0.57 13.80 2.32
N ALA A 31 0.20 13.55 3.57
CA ALA A 31 -1.04 12.85 3.93
C ALA A 31 -2.26 13.48 3.27
N PRO A 32 -3.16 12.75 2.59
CA PRO A 32 -4.29 13.29 1.81
C PRO A 32 -5.19 14.24 2.61
N ALA A 33 -5.84 15.18 1.93
CA ALA A 33 -6.99 15.88 2.48
C ALA A 33 -8.24 15.06 2.10
N PRO A 34 -9.09 14.66 3.07
CA PRO A 34 -10.29 13.90 2.75
C PRO A 34 -11.28 14.77 1.97
N ALA A 35 -11.89 14.20 0.95
CA ALA A 35 -13.03 14.80 0.24
C ALA A 35 -14.34 14.59 1.02
N ASP A 36 -15.44 15.12 0.48
CA ASP A 36 -16.78 14.92 1.05
C ASP A 36 -17.13 13.43 1.12
N GLY A 37 -17.46 12.95 2.32
CA GLY A 37 -17.74 11.54 2.59
C GLY A 37 -16.52 10.67 2.90
N GLU A 38 -15.31 11.24 2.89
CA GLU A 38 -14.08 10.54 3.27
C GLU A 38 -13.64 10.86 4.70
N VAL A 39 -12.77 10.00 5.25
CA VAL A 39 -12.11 10.23 6.55
C VAL A 39 -10.60 10.08 6.41
N LEU A 40 -9.84 10.91 7.13
CA LEU A 40 -8.39 10.76 7.25
C LEU A 40 -8.06 9.89 8.46
N VAL A 41 -7.39 8.77 8.22
CA VAL A 41 -7.01 7.81 9.26
C VAL A 41 -5.50 7.83 9.49
N ARG A 42 -5.09 7.87 10.75
CA ARG A 42 -3.72 7.55 11.16
C ARG A 42 -3.63 6.07 11.49
N ASN A 43 -3.08 5.27 10.56
CA ASN A 43 -2.90 3.84 10.77
C ASN A 43 -1.93 3.59 11.95
N LEU A 44 -2.34 2.76 12.91
CA LEU A 44 -1.53 2.36 14.07
C LEU A 44 -0.94 0.96 13.93
N TYR A 45 -1.68 0.06 13.28
CA TYR A 45 -1.30 -1.33 13.05
C TYR A 45 -1.68 -1.72 11.63
N LEU A 46 -0.94 -2.68 11.06
CA LEU A 46 -1.20 -3.28 9.76
C LEU A 46 -1.38 -4.79 9.96
N SER A 47 -2.40 -5.36 9.33
CA SER A 47 -2.53 -6.82 9.24
C SER A 47 -1.56 -7.33 8.18
N VAL A 48 -0.94 -8.49 8.43
CA VAL A 48 -0.04 -9.17 7.50
C VAL A 48 -0.58 -10.58 7.30
N ASP A 49 -1.24 -10.78 6.15
CA ASP A 49 -2.06 -11.95 5.89
C ASP A 49 -1.59 -12.69 4.62
N PRO A 50 -1.67 -14.03 4.56
CA PRO A 50 -1.29 -14.79 3.36
C PRO A 50 -1.99 -14.33 2.07
N THR A 51 -3.22 -13.81 2.17
CA THR A 51 -4.00 -13.31 1.04
C THR A 51 -3.30 -12.17 0.28
N GLN A 52 -2.43 -11.40 0.94
CA GLN A 52 -1.66 -10.32 0.31
C GLN A 52 -0.81 -10.84 -0.86
N ARG A 53 -0.32 -12.09 -0.77
CA ARG A 53 0.42 -12.73 -1.87
C ARG A 53 -0.42 -12.89 -3.14
N GLY A 54 -1.71 -13.19 -2.97
CA GLY A 54 -2.67 -13.30 -4.07
C GLY A 54 -2.93 -11.94 -4.71
N TRP A 55 -3.22 -10.93 -3.89
CA TRP A 55 -3.47 -9.57 -4.37
C TRP A 55 -2.26 -8.92 -5.08
N MET A 56 -1.05 -9.34 -4.72
CA MET A 56 0.17 -8.94 -5.43
C MET A 56 0.36 -9.66 -6.76
N ALA A 57 -0.23 -10.84 -6.99
CA ALA A 57 0.00 -11.63 -8.19
C ALA A 57 -0.95 -11.28 -9.34
N GLY A 58 -2.22 -11.04 -9.04
CA GLY A 58 -3.26 -10.82 -10.04
C GLY A 58 -4.61 -10.58 -9.41
N ASP A 59 -5.63 -10.50 -10.26
CA ASP A 59 -6.99 -10.28 -9.82
C ASP A 59 -7.51 -11.48 -9.02
N THR A 60 -8.23 -11.16 -7.95
CA THR A 60 -8.93 -12.12 -7.09
C THR A 60 -10.41 -11.71 -7.04
N TYR A 61 -11.06 -11.76 -5.88
CA TYR A 61 -12.32 -11.04 -5.67
C TYR A 61 -12.11 -9.52 -5.57
N LEU A 62 -10.85 -9.06 -5.47
CA LEU A 62 -10.43 -7.67 -5.59
C LEU A 62 -9.44 -7.54 -6.77
N PRO A 63 -9.40 -6.37 -7.44
CA PRO A 63 -8.35 -6.06 -8.40
C PRO A 63 -6.95 -6.20 -7.79
N ALA A 64 -5.99 -6.60 -8.63
CA ALA A 64 -4.61 -6.69 -8.21
C ALA A 64 -4.10 -5.34 -7.66
N VAL A 65 -3.28 -5.39 -6.62
CA VAL A 65 -2.56 -4.20 -6.12
C VAL A 65 -1.75 -3.60 -7.26
N LYS A 66 -1.89 -2.31 -7.51
CA LYS A 66 -1.15 -1.64 -8.59
C LYS A 66 0.34 -1.51 -8.23
N ILE A 67 1.18 -1.49 -9.25
CA ILE A 67 2.59 -1.13 -9.09
C ILE A 67 2.68 0.39 -9.07
N GLY A 68 3.47 0.92 -8.12
CA GLY A 68 3.62 2.35 -7.87
C GLY A 68 2.58 2.94 -6.93
#